data_AF-A0A6I2V5V1-F1
#
_entry.id   AF-A0A6I2V5V1-F1
#
_cell.length_a   1.000
_cell.length_b   1.000
_cell.length_c   1.000
_cell.angle_alpha   90.00
_cell.angle_beta   90.00
_cell.angle_gamma   90.00
#
_symmetry.space_group_name_H-M   'P 1'
#
loop_
_entity.id
_entity.type
_entity.pdbx_description
1 polymer ?
#
loop_
_entity_poly.entity_id
_entity_poly.type
_entity_poly.pdbx_seq_one_letter_code
_entity_poly.pdbx_strand_id
1 'polypeptide(L)'
;MTYRSEIFEISDTYIDQVAALSPMNCTHLGIGLNQDKLDDLSIAAAEIKAELTRETLRKLAALKPGDEIDRIAKTVMTERLESGLELHDSQESFVLWNVLRSPPSSIRSIFELMPKKSLQDFDNIAKRLAAVDTAHKQWLETILTVAKNGKTTAQRQVKGVIEQLESYATGGYSQMAKNFDPDGKYPAMHEAAKLAETSSAATALTLKNVYLPIANPNDAVGAERYAVWSRYFTGAKLDLRATYEWGMADLKAINDRMWVLADQIKPGAKTLREVADVLDHDPMYVIKGGENVIKFLQDFTDAAIKRMDGEFFEIDDRIKICEARLAPEGSASAPYYNGPSEDLSRPGTTWIPMLGKDEVSSWHLVSTWYHEAVPGHHLQVGTVTVEKDRLTRFQRTAAWISGYGEGWALYAERFMNELGAFDEPGIEMGYLSAQALRAARIVVDIGMHLGYSDFDGNVWNAQSSRKLLNEQALLDEDHSRSETDRYLGWPGQAISYKVGERVWMKAREDARTRLGSAFNMKKFHTYALKIGPMGLDPFAGEMSTWDGN
;
A
#
# COMPACT_ATOMS: atom_id res chain seq x y z
N MET A 1 14.65 -29.61 -6.92
CA MET A 1 14.06 -29.36 -5.59
C MET A 1 12.86 -30.28 -5.45
N THR A 2 12.56 -30.80 -4.26
CA THR A 2 11.31 -31.52 -3.99
C THR A 2 10.28 -30.52 -3.48
N TYR A 3 9.21 -30.31 -4.23
CA TYR A 3 8.09 -29.45 -3.83
C TYR A 3 7.07 -30.25 -3.00
N ARG A 4 6.33 -29.54 -2.14
CA ARG A 4 5.23 -30.11 -1.34
C ARG A 4 4.13 -30.72 -2.21
N SER A 5 3.77 -30.02 -3.28
CA SER A 5 2.73 -30.39 -4.24
C SER A 5 3.00 -29.73 -5.59
N GLU A 6 2.26 -30.13 -6.62
CA GLU A 6 2.33 -29.50 -7.95
C GLU A 6 1.91 -28.02 -7.93
N ILE A 7 1.03 -27.61 -7.02
CA ILE A 7 0.64 -26.20 -6.85
C ILE A 7 1.82 -25.37 -6.33
N PHE A 8 2.63 -25.92 -5.41
CA PHE A 8 3.85 -25.26 -4.94
C PHE A 8 4.90 -25.17 -6.07
N GLU A 9 5.05 -26.22 -6.87
CA GLU A 9 5.93 -26.19 -8.05
C GLU A 9 5.51 -25.11 -9.06
N ILE A 10 4.21 -25.02 -9.37
CA ILE A 10 3.66 -23.97 -10.25
C ILE A 10 3.91 -22.58 -9.69
N SER A 11 3.69 -22.38 -8.38
CA SER A 11 3.97 -21.11 -7.70
C SER A 11 5.42 -20.69 -7.90
N ASP A 12 6.38 -21.54 -7.55
CA ASP A 12 7.80 -21.22 -7.65
C ASP A 12 8.22 -20.95 -9.11
N THR A 13 7.76 -21.79 -10.04
CA THR A 13 8.02 -21.64 -11.47
C THR A 13 7.48 -20.30 -12.00
N TYR A 14 6.25 -19.95 -11.63
CA TYR A 14 5.64 -18.68 -12.05
C TYR A 14 6.43 -17.48 -11.53
N ILE A 15 6.86 -17.49 -10.26
CA ILE A 15 7.66 -16.40 -9.68
C ILE A 15 9.00 -16.25 -10.41
N ASP A 16 9.69 -17.34 -10.71
CA ASP A 16 10.96 -17.29 -11.45
C ASP A 16 10.77 -16.77 -12.88
N GLN A 17 9.70 -17.18 -13.56
CA GLN A 17 9.37 -16.72 -14.91
C GLN A 17 8.98 -15.23 -14.93
N VAL A 18 8.18 -14.76 -13.98
CA VAL A 18 7.82 -13.34 -13.85
C VAL A 18 9.05 -12.50 -13.51
N ALA A 19 9.91 -12.98 -12.60
CA ALA A 19 11.17 -12.32 -12.28
C ALA A 19 12.04 -12.15 -13.53
N ALA A 20 12.18 -13.20 -14.35
CA ALA A 20 12.93 -13.12 -15.60
C ALA A 20 12.36 -12.09 -16.60
N LEU A 21 11.05 -11.84 -16.59
CA LEU A 21 10.37 -10.84 -17.41
C LEU A 21 10.35 -9.43 -16.78
N SER A 22 10.82 -9.26 -15.55
CA SER A 22 10.85 -7.98 -14.84
C SER A 22 12.18 -7.82 -14.09
N PRO A 23 13.24 -7.37 -14.77
CA PRO A 23 14.53 -7.03 -14.16
C PRO A 23 14.42 -6.13 -12.92
N MET A 24 13.51 -5.16 -12.92
CA MET A 24 13.29 -4.31 -11.75
C MET A 24 12.68 -5.10 -10.58
N ASN A 25 11.71 -5.98 -10.84
CA ASN A 25 11.15 -6.84 -9.81
C ASN A 25 12.18 -7.85 -9.28
N CYS A 26 13.13 -8.31 -10.09
CA CYS A 26 14.27 -9.10 -9.60
C CYS A 26 15.02 -8.36 -8.48
N THR A 27 15.36 -7.08 -8.69
CA THR A 27 16.00 -6.26 -7.64
C THR A 27 15.11 -6.10 -6.41
N HIS A 28 13.81 -5.86 -6.60
CA HIS A 28 12.87 -5.71 -5.48
C HIS A 28 12.79 -6.97 -4.62
N LEU A 29 12.77 -8.15 -5.25
CA LEU A 29 12.74 -9.46 -4.60
C LEU A 29 14.12 -9.94 -4.12
N GLY A 30 15.21 -9.20 -4.34
CA GLY A 30 16.56 -9.62 -4.01
C GLY A 30 17.11 -10.76 -4.89
N ILE A 31 16.51 -11.02 -6.05
CA ILE A 31 16.94 -12.02 -7.03
C ILE A 31 18.04 -11.39 -7.90
N GLY A 32 19.25 -11.95 -7.90
CA GLY A 32 20.43 -11.40 -8.59
C GLY A 32 20.42 -11.44 -10.13
N LEU A 33 19.28 -11.74 -10.75
CA LEU A 33 19.15 -11.82 -12.22
C LEU A 33 18.95 -10.41 -12.83
N ASN A 34 19.51 -10.19 -14.02
CA ASN A 34 19.30 -9.00 -14.87
C ASN A 34 19.46 -7.65 -14.12
N GLN A 35 20.38 -7.56 -13.16
CA GLN A 35 20.58 -6.35 -12.35
C GLN A 35 21.04 -5.13 -13.16
N ASP A 36 21.46 -5.34 -14.40
CA ASP A 36 21.91 -4.35 -15.37
C ASP A 36 20.81 -3.84 -16.32
N LYS A 37 19.58 -4.36 -16.23
CA LYS A 37 18.47 -4.04 -17.15
C LYS A 37 17.30 -3.35 -16.44
N LEU A 38 16.57 -2.52 -17.18
CA LEU A 38 15.23 -2.05 -16.79
C LEU A 38 14.17 -2.96 -17.41
N ASP A 39 12.94 -2.87 -16.89
CA ASP A 39 11.78 -3.54 -17.48
C ASP A 39 11.49 -3.03 -18.90
N ASP A 40 11.04 -3.92 -19.78
CA ASP A 40 10.47 -3.55 -21.07
C ASP A 40 9.03 -3.05 -20.85
N LEU A 41 8.79 -1.78 -21.19
CA LEU A 41 7.53 -1.08 -20.94
C LEU A 41 6.61 -1.05 -22.17
N SER A 42 6.89 -1.89 -23.18
CA SER A 42 6.06 -2.03 -24.38
C SER A 42 4.81 -2.87 -24.12
N ILE A 43 3.77 -2.67 -24.95
CA ILE A 43 2.57 -3.52 -24.98
C ILE A 43 2.92 -4.98 -25.25
N ALA A 44 3.92 -5.23 -26.11
CA ALA A 44 4.34 -6.59 -26.44
C ALA A 44 4.91 -7.33 -25.22
N ALA A 45 5.74 -6.66 -24.41
CA ALA A 45 6.26 -7.23 -23.18
C ALA A 45 5.16 -7.47 -22.13
N ALA A 46 4.19 -6.56 -22.04
CA ALA A 46 3.02 -6.76 -21.18
C ALA A 46 2.19 -7.98 -21.62
N GLU A 47 2.01 -8.20 -22.92
CA GLU A 47 1.28 -9.36 -23.45
C GLU A 47 2.00 -10.69 -23.18
N ILE A 48 3.33 -10.71 -23.22
CA ILE A 48 4.11 -11.90 -22.82
C ILE A 48 3.84 -12.26 -21.36
N LYS A 49 3.83 -11.26 -20.46
CA LYS A 49 3.48 -11.47 -19.04
C LYS A 49 2.02 -11.94 -18.88
N ALA A 50 1.09 -11.38 -19.66
CA ALA A 50 -0.31 -11.79 -19.64
C ALA A 50 -0.50 -13.24 -20.11
N GLU A 51 0.18 -13.68 -21.17
CA GLU A 51 0.07 -15.06 -21.65
C GLU A 51 0.68 -16.06 -20.67
N LEU A 52 1.78 -15.71 -20.00
CA LEU A 52 2.33 -16.50 -18.89
C LEU A 52 1.29 -16.68 -17.78
N THR A 53 0.59 -15.60 -17.41
CA THR A 53 -0.51 -15.64 -16.43
C THR A 53 -1.64 -16.54 -16.89
N ARG A 54 -2.08 -16.43 -18.16
CA ARG A 54 -3.14 -17.30 -18.74
C ARG A 54 -2.73 -18.76 -18.75
N GLU A 55 -1.49 -19.08 -19.12
CA GLU A 55 -0.96 -20.44 -19.08
C GLU A 55 -0.96 -21.00 -17.65
N THR A 56 -0.52 -20.20 -16.68
CA THR A 56 -0.48 -20.59 -15.26
C THR A 56 -1.88 -20.84 -14.72
N LEU A 57 -2.86 -19.99 -15.05
CA LEU A 57 -4.26 -20.20 -14.71
C LEU A 57 -4.82 -21.50 -15.30
N ARG A 58 -4.51 -21.81 -16.58
CA ARG A 58 -4.91 -23.08 -17.21
C ARG A 58 -4.34 -24.30 -16.46
N LYS A 59 -3.07 -24.24 -16.04
CA LYS A 59 -2.44 -25.31 -15.23
C LYS A 59 -3.13 -25.44 -13.88
N LEU A 60 -3.30 -24.34 -13.13
CA LEU A 60 -3.97 -24.33 -11.83
C LEU A 60 -5.39 -24.90 -11.91
N ALA A 61 -6.16 -24.53 -12.94
CA ALA A 61 -7.53 -25.00 -13.13
C ALA A 61 -7.63 -26.53 -13.25
N ALA A 62 -6.65 -27.18 -13.89
CA ALA A 62 -6.62 -28.63 -14.08
C ALA A 62 -6.30 -29.43 -12.80
N LEU A 63 -5.71 -28.79 -11.79
CA LEU A 63 -5.27 -29.46 -10.56
C LEU A 63 -6.39 -29.61 -9.53
N LYS A 64 -6.39 -30.74 -8.82
CA LYS A 64 -7.20 -30.93 -7.62
C LYS A 64 -6.31 -30.72 -6.39
N PRO A 65 -6.65 -29.82 -5.45
CA PRO A 65 -5.86 -29.63 -4.25
C PRO A 65 -5.86 -30.90 -3.40
N GLY A 66 -4.69 -31.28 -2.87
CA GLY A 66 -4.56 -32.48 -2.03
C GLY A 66 -5.07 -32.29 -0.61
N ASP A 67 -5.02 -31.06 -0.11
CA ASP A 67 -5.43 -30.67 1.25
C ASP A 67 -5.79 -29.18 1.34
N GLU A 68 -6.06 -28.70 2.55
CA GLU A 68 -6.40 -27.30 2.84
C GLU A 68 -5.35 -26.31 2.32
N ILE A 69 -4.06 -26.62 2.52
CA ILE A 69 -2.96 -25.74 2.13
C ILE A 69 -2.93 -25.58 0.61
N ASP A 70 -3.03 -26.68 -0.12
CA ASP A 70 -3.11 -26.65 -1.58
C ASP A 70 -4.37 -25.92 -2.07
N ARG A 71 -5.51 -26.12 -1.40
CA ARG A 71 -6.78 -25.47 -1.74
C ARG A 71 -6.67 -23.95 -1.59
N ILE A 72 -6.17 -23.47 -0.45
CA ILE A 72 -5.99 -22.04 -0.20
C ILE A 72 -4.98 -21.46 -1.18
N ALA A 73 -3.82 -22.09 -1.36
CA ALA A 73 -2.80 -21.66 -2.31
C ALA A 73 -3.38 -21.50 -3.74
N LYS A 74 -4.11 -22.51 -4.22
CA LYS A 74 -4.77 -22.46 -5.53
C LYS A 74 -5.79 -21.32 -5.60
N THR A 75 -6.62 -21.13 -4.56
CA THR A 75 -7.61 -20.04 -4.51
C THR A 75 -6.92 -18.67 -4.59
N VAL A 76 -5.88 -18.44 -3.78
CA VAL A 76 -5.15 -17.16 -3.75
C VAL A 76 -4.49 -16.87 -5.09
N MET A 77 -3.76 -17.84 -5.64
CA MET A 77 -3.10 -17.67 -6.93
C MET A 77 -4.12 -17.39 -8.02
N THR A 78 -5.21 -18.17 -8.10
CA THR A 78 -6.25 -17.99 -9.12
C THR A 78 -6.83 -16.58 -9.05
N GLU A 79 -7.28 -16.16 -7.87
CA GLU A 79 -7.96 -14.88 -7.71
C GLU A 79 -7.01 -13.69 -8.01
N ARG A 80 -5.76 -13.75 -7.54
CA ARG A 80 -4.76 -12.70 -7.81
C ARG A 80 -4.37 -12.61 -9.28
N LEU A 81 -4.16 -13.74 -9.93
CA LEU A 81 -3.81 -13.80 -11.35
C LEU A 81 -4.97 -13.34 -12.24
N GLU A 82 -6.21 -13.71 -11.92
CA GLU A 82 -7.41 -13.22 -12.62
C GLU A 82 -7.61 -11.71 -12.41
N SER A 83 -7.43 -11.20 -11.20
CA SER A 83 -7.49 -9.76 -10.91
C SER A 83 -6.43 -8.95 -11.66
N GLY A 84 -5.20 -9.46 -11.76
CA GLY A 84 -4.15 -8.83 -12.56
C GLY A 84 -4.41 -8.91 -14.07
N LEU A 85 -4.92 -10.04 -14.56
CA LEU A 85 -5.24 -10.22 -15.96
C LEU A 85 -6.41 -9.34 -16.41
N GLU A 86 -7.42 -9.14 -15.56
CA GLU A 86 -8.54 -8.24 -15.85
C GLU A 86 -8.06 -6.79 -16.05
N LEU A 87 -7.08 -6.32 -15.26
CA LEU A 87 -6.47 -5.00 -15.48
C LEU A 87 -5.74 -4.89 -16.82
N HIS A 88 -5.05 -5.96 -17.23
CA HIS A 88 -4.34 -6.01 -18.51
C HIS A 88 -5.32 -6.04 -19.69
N ASP A 89 -6.28 -6.97 -19.66
CA ASP A 89 -7.25 -7.19 -20.73
C ASP A 89 -8.18 -5.96 -20.90
N SER A 90 -8.50 -5.26 -19.80
CA SER A 90 -9.21 -3.99 -19.83
C SER A 90 -8.32 -2.79 -20.19
N GLN A 91 -7.00 -2.97 -20.36
CA GLN A 91 -6.01 -1.92 -20.59
C GLN A 91 -5.88 -0.88 -19.46
N GLU A 92 -6.52 -1.09 -18.32
CA GLU A 92 -6.48 -0.17 -17.18
C GLU A 92 -5.07 -0.01 -16.63
N SER A 93 -4.27 -1.08 -16.62
CA SER A 93 -2.87 -1.05 -16.18
C SER A 93 -1.97 -0.10 -17.00
N PHE A 94 -2.38 0.29 -18.21
CA PHE A 94 -1.62 1.22 -19.06
C PHE A 94 -2.01 2.70 -18.86
N VAL A 95 -3.18 2.97 -18.28
CA VAL A 95 -3.77 4.33 -18.24
C VAL A 95 -3.98 4.87 -16.83
N LEU A 96 -3.84 4.04 -15.79
CA LEU A 96 -3.76 4.52 -14.42
C LEU A 96 -2.29 4.66 -14.03
N TRP A 97 -1.79 5.89 -14.11
CA TRP A 97 -0.50 6.27 -13.58
C TRP A 97 -0.59 7.68 -12.98
N ASN A 98 0.22 7.91 -11.94
CA ASN A 98 0.23 9.13 -11.15
C ASN A 98 1.63 9.33 -10.52
N VAL A 99 1.79 10.38 -9.71
CA VAL A 99 3.08 10.72 -9.07
C VAL A 99 3.60 9.65 -8.09
N LEU A 100 2.72 8.82 -7.54
CA LEU A 100 3.09 7.71 -6.64
C LEU A 100 3.42 6.45 -7.43
N ARG A 101 2.65 6.17 -8.48
CA ARG A 101 2.75 4.96 -9.29
C ARG A 101 2.76 5.30 -10.77
N SER A 102 3.96 5.41 -11.34
CA SER A 102 4.17 5.55 -12.77
C SER A 102 5.48 4.86 -13.17
N PRO A 103 5.69 4.57 -14.46
CA PRO A 103 6.97 4.04 -14.90
C PRO A 103 8.16 4.97 -14.59
N PRO A 104 8.10 6.30 -14.78
CA PRO A 104 9.17 7.21 -14.32
C PRO A 104 9.48 7.10 -12.83
N SER A 105 8.47 7.09 -11.96
CA SER A 105 8.71 7.00 -10.50
C SER A 105 9.29 5.63 -10.11
N SER A 106 8.83 4.56 -10.76
CA SER A 106 9.32 3.19 -10.54
C SER A 106 10.77 3.03 -10.98
N ILE A 107 11.13 3.57 -12.16
CA ILE A 107 12.50 3.59 -12.67
C ILE A 107 13.40 4.38 -11.73
N ARG A 108 12.99 5.57 -11.27
CA ARG A 108 13.82 6.38 -10.36
C ARG A 108 14.04 5.69 -9.01
N SER A 109 13.02 5.02 -8.48
CA SER A 109 13.07 4.41 -7.16
C SER A 109 13.92 3.14 -7.11
N ILE A 110 14.03 2.39 -8.22
CA ILE A 110 14.73 1.09 -8.21
C ILE A 110 16.22 1.22 -7.87
N PHE A 111 16.84 2.35 -8.21
CA PHE A 111 18.24 2.62 -7.94
C PHE A 111 18.57 2.69 -6.45
N GLU A 112 17.61 3.11 -5.62
CA GLU A 112 17.78 3.13 -4.15
C GLU A 112 17.95 1.71 -3.60
N LEU A 113 17.26 0.74 -4.20
CA LEU A 113 17.28 -0.67 -3.80
C LEU A 113 18.49 -1.46 -4.32
N MET A 114 19.23 -0.93 -5.30
CA MET A 114 20.38 -1.64 -5.87
C MET A 114 21.54 -1.73 -4.86
N PRO A 115 22.31 -2.84 -4.84
CA PRO A 115 23.57 -2.92 -4.11
C PRO A 115 24.55 -1.82 -4.55
N LYS A 116 25.46 -1.42 -3.65
CA LYS A 116 26.43 -0.32 -3.85
C LYS A 116 27.79 -0.67 -3.23
N LYS A 117 28.21 -1.94 -3.30
CA LYS A 117 29.36 -2.49 -2.55
C LYS A 117 30.55 -2.86 -3.43
N SER A 118 30.34 -3.10 -4.72
CA SER A 118 31.37 -3.58 -5.65
C SER A 118 31.39 -2.79 -6.95
N LEU A 119 32.49 -2.88 -7.71
CA LEU A 119 32.59 -2.31 -9.05
C LEU A 119 31.44 -2.77 -9.98
N GLN A 120 31.06 -4.05 -9.88
CA GLN A 120 29.96 -4.60 -10.68
C GLN A 120 28.62 -3.96 -10.32
N ASP A 121 28.41 -3.60 -9.05
CA ASP A 121 27.18 -2.94 -8.62
C ASP A 121 27.03 -1.56 -9.27
N PHE A 122 28.11 -0.77 -9.29
CA PHE A 122 28.12 0.54 -9.93
C PHE A 122 28.04 0.45 -11.46
N ASP A 123 28.64 -0.58 -12.08
CA ASP A 123 28.46 -0.88 -13.51
C ASP A 123 26.99 -1.20 -13.84
N ASN A 124 26.32 -2.00 -13.02
CA ASN A 124 24.89 -2.30 -13.17
C ASN A 124 24.02 -1.04 -13.05
N ILE A 125 24.32 -0.16 -12.08
CA ILE A 125 23.62 1.13 -11.93
C ILE A 125 23.82 1.99 -13.19
N ALA A 126 25.05 2.11 -13.70
CA ALA A 126 25.35 2.87 -14.89
C ALA A 126 24.59 2.34 -16.13
N LYS A 127 24.53 1.01 -16.30
CA LYS A 127 23.78 0.37 -17.40
C LYS A 127 22.28 0.65 -17.33
N ARG A 128 21.68 0.57 -16.13
CA ARG A 128 20.26 0.92 -15.94
C ARG A 128 19.99 2.41 -16.19
N LEU A 129 20.86 3.29 -15.73
CA LEU A 129 20.75 4.73 -16.03
C LEU A 129 20.81 5.00 -17.53
N ALA A 130 21.72 4.32 -18.24
CA ALA A 130 21.82 4.44 -19.70
C ALA A 130 20.57 3.91 -20.44
N ALA A 131 19.83 2.98 -19.84
CA ALA A 131 18.61 2.40 -20.39
C ALA A 131 17.33 3.23 -20.12
N VAL A 132 17.40 4.28 -19.30
CA VAL A 132 16.23 5.11 -18.93
C VAL A 132 15.54 5.69 -20.17
N ASP A 133 16.30 6.14 -21.17
CA ASP A 133 15.74 6.71 -22.40
C ASP A 133 14.93 5.70 -23.22
N THR A 134 15.43 4.47 -23.33
CA THR A 134 14.69 3.40 -24.00
C THR A 134 13.39 3.08 -23.25
N ALA A 135 13.45 2.95 -21.92
CA ALA A 135 12.28 2.65 -21.11
C ALA A 135 11.20 3.76 -21.20
N HIS A 136 11.59 5.03 -21.11
CA HIS A 136 10.67 6.16 -21.30
C HIS A 136 10.02 6.16 -22.69
N LYS A 137 10.80 5.92 -23.75
CA LYS A 137 10.25 5.86 -25.12
C LYS A 137 9.26 4.71 -25.30
N GLN A 138 9.57 3.53 -24.77
CA GLN A 138 8.65 2.39 -24.77
C GLN A 138 7.34 2.71 -24.03
N TRP A 139 7.43 3.35 -22.85
CA TRP A 139 6.25 3.76 -22.11
C TRP A 139 5.40 4.79 -22.88
N LEU A 140 6.03 5.83 -23.44
CA LEU A 140 5.35 6.83 -24.25
C LEU A 140 4.64 6.21 -25.47
N GLU A 141 5.30 5.29 -26.17
CA GLU A 141 4.69 4.55 -27.29
C GLU A 141 3.48 3.73 -26.84
N THR A 142 3.59 3.04 -25.70
CA THR A 142 2.49 2.27 -25.09
C THR A 142 1.29 3.16 -24.79
N ILE A 143 1.46 4.25 -24.03
CA ILE A 143 0.33 5.10 -23.63
C ILE A 143 -0.29 5.84 -24.81
N LEU A 144 0.51 6.25 -25.81
CA LEU A 144 0.00 6.89 -27.02
C LEU A 144 -0.74 5.89 -27.93
N THR A 145 -0.34 4.63 -27.92
CA THR A 145 -1.05 3.58 -28.65
C THR A 145 -2.39 3.26 -27.98
N VAL A 146 -2.43 3.09 -26.66
CA VAL A 146 -3.68 2.87 -25.91
C VAL A 146 -4.63 4.08 -26.03
N ALA A 147 -4.09 5.30 -26.07
CA ALA A 147 -4.89 6.51 -26.28
C ALA A 147 -5.70 6.51 -27.58
N LYS A 148 -5.24 5.82 -28.64
CA LYS A 148 -5.99 5.67 -29.90
C LYS A 148 -7.30 4.90 -29.72
N ASN A 149 -7.42 4.10 -28.66
CA ASN A 149 -8.63 3.37 -28.30
C ASN A 149 -9.58 4.19 -27.40
N GLY A 150 -9.29 5.48 -27.19
CA GLY A 150 -10.11 6.37 -26.36
C GLY A 150 -9.88 6.25 -24.85
N LYS A 151 -8.84 5.51 -24.41
CA LYS A 151 -8.48 5.38 -22.99
C LYS A 151 -7.25 6.23 -22.68
N THR A 152 -7.41 7.24 -21.84
CA THR A 152 -6.32 8.12 -21.40
C THR A 152 -6.39 8.40 -19.90
N THR A 153 -5.24 8.78 -19.36
CA THR A 153 -5.07 9.23 -17.98
C THR A 153 -5.69 10.62 -17.79
N ALA A 154 -6.16 10.94 -16.59
CA ALA A 154 -6.71 12.26 -16.26
C ALA A 154 -5.63 13.36 -16.33
N GLN A 155 -5.99 14.55 -16.83
CA GLN A 155 -5.08 15.69 -16.99
C GLN A 155 -4.38 16.08 -15.69
N ARG A 156 -5.06 15.97 -14.54
CA ARG A 156 -4.47 16.22 -13.21
C ARG A 156 -3.23 15.36 -12.98
N GLN A 157 -3.34 14.06 -13.24
CA GLN A 157 -2.26 13.10 -13.01
C GLN A 157 -1.12 13.28 -14.03
N VAL A 158 -1.48 13.60 -15.28
CA VAL A 158 -0.51 13.96 -16.33
C VAL A 158 0.34 15.16 -15.91
N LYS A 159 -0.29 16.23 -15.39
CA LYS A 159 0.42 17.42 -14.90
C LYS A 159 1.35 17.10 -13.74
N GLY A 160 0.90 16.33 -12.75
CA GLY A 160 1.76 15.93 -11.64
C GLY A 160 2.99 15.11 -12.08
N VAL A 161 2.82 14.19 -13.03
CA VAL A 161 3.97 13.42 -13.55
C VAL A 161 4.88 14.26 -14.45
N ILE A 162 4.36 15.26 -15.16
CA ILE A 162 5.20 16.25 -15.86
C ILE A 162 6.08 16.99 -14.85
N GLU A 163 5.51 17.52 -13.77
CA GLU A 163 6.27 18.23 -12.72
C GLU A 163 7.32 17.31 -12.07
N GLN A 164 6.98 16.05 -11.82
CA GLN A 164 7.91 15.06 -11.28
C GLN A 164 9.07 14.79 -12.26
N LEU A 165 8.80 14.61 -13.55
CA LEU A 165 9.83 14.43 -14.59
C LEU A 165 10.69 15.68 -14.77
N GLU A 166 10.11 16.88 -14.67
CA GLU A 166 10.84 18.15 -14.69
C GLU A 166 11.81 18.23 -13.49
N SER A 167 11.39 17.81 -12.29
CA SER A 167 12.28 17.70 -11.13
C SER A 167 13.43 16.71 -11.37
N TYR A 168 13.16 15.57 -12.01
CA TYR A 168 14.20 14.61 -12.38
C TYR A 168 15.18 15.21 -13.39
N ALA A 169 14.67 15.97 -14.36
CA ALA A 169 15.48 16.66 -15.37
C ALA A 169 16.39 17.75 -14.77
N THR A 170 16.00 18.35 -13.64
CA THR A 170 16.77 19.41 -12.97
C THR A 170 17.69 18.87 -11.88
N GLY A 171 18.55 17.91 -12.21
CA GLY A 171 19.57 17.40 -11.28
C GLY A 171 19.15 16.20 -10.43
N GLY A 172 17.94 15.66 -10.61
CA GLY A 172 17.41 14.60 -9.75
C GLY A 172 18.18 13.28 -9.83
N TYR A 173 18.69 12.92 -11.01
CA TYR A 173 19.54 11.74 -11.18
C TYR A 173 21.00 12.02 -10.84
N SER A 174 21.52 13.21 -11.15
CA SER A 174 22.89 13.62 -10.82
C SER A 174 23.10 13.69 -9.31
N GLN A 175 22.14 14.25 -8.57
CA GLN A 175 22.20 14.30 -7.11
C GLN A 175 22.15 12.90 -6.50
N MET A 176 21.33 12.01 -7.06
CA MET A 176 21.29 10.59 -6.66
C MET A 176 22.65 9.91 -6.89
N ALA A 177 23.22 10.03 -8.10
CA ALA A 177 24.51 9.44 -8.43
C ALA A 177 25.62 9.96 -7.51
N LYS A 178 25.60 11.26 -7.17
CA LYS A 178 26.52 11.86 -6.19
C LYS A 178 26.34 11.30 -4.79
N ASN A 179 25.11 11.02 -4.35
CA ASN A 179 24.87 10.39 -3.06
C ASN A 179 25.40 8.95 -3.01
N PHE A 180 25.36 8.22 -4.13
CA PHE A 180 25.87 6.85 -4.21
C PHE A 180 27.39 6.77 -4.36
N ASP A 181 28.00 7.76 -5.02
CA ASP A 181 29.44 7.86 -5.25
C ASP A 181 29.95 9.30 -5.00
N PRO A 182 30.12 9.70 -3.73
CA PRO A 182 30.53 11.06 -3.37
C PRO A 182 31.91 11.45 -3.90
N ASP A 183 32.80 10.47 -4.05
CA ASP A 183 34.19 10.66 -4.50
C ASP A 183 34.31 10.70 -6.04
N GLY A 184 33.24 10.41 -6.78
CA GLY A 184 33.25 10.39 -8.24
C GLY A 184 34.10 9.27 -8.85
N LYS A 185 34.20 8.11 -8.19
CA LYS A 185 35.01 6.96 -8.64
C LYS A 185 34.43 6.26 -9.88
N TYR A 186 33.14 6.45 -10.17
CA TYR A 186 32.43 5.74 -11.24
C TYR A 186 31.88 6.69 -12.30
N PRO A 187 32.74 7.27 -13.18
CA PRO A 187 32.35 8.33 -14.11
C PRO A 187 31.21 7.93 -15.07
N ALA A 188 31.17 6.67 -15.52
CA ALA A 188 30.11 6.16 -16.40
C ALA A 188 28.71 6.28 -15.76
N MET A 189 28.60 6.11 -14.44
CA MET A 189 27.33 6.29 -13.72
C MET A 189 26.89 7.76 -13.74
N HIS A 190 27.80 8.69 -13.47
CA HIS A 190 27.49 10.13 -13.47
C HIS A 190 27.16 10.65 -14.88
N GLU A 191 27.82 10.13 -15.91
CA GLU A 191 27.49 10.43 -17.31
C GLU A 191 26.10 9.89 -17.68
N ALA A 192 25.81 8.63 -17.34
CA ALA A 192 24.50 8.02 -17.58
C ALA A 192 23.37 8.72 -16.79
N ALA A 193 23.67 9.23 -15.58
CA ALA A 193 22.71 10.03 -14.81
C ALA A 193 22.27 11.28 -15.58
N LYS A 194 23.20 12.02 -16.19
CA LYS A 194 22.87 13.21 -17.01
C LYS A 194 22.05 12.84 -18.26
N LEU A 195 22.30 11.66 -18.85
CA LEU A 195 21.48 11.16 -19.96
C LEU A 195 20.05 10.84 -19.50
N ALA A 196 19.88 10.26 -18.30
CA ALA A 196 18.56 10.03 -17.70
C ALA A 196 17.80 11.35 -17.42
N GLU A 197 18.50 12.42 -17.01
CA GLU A 197 17.91 13.77 -16.85
C GLU A 197 17.43 14.32 -18.18
N THR A 198 18.26 14.20 -19.23
CA THR A 198 17.91 14.61 -20.59
C THR A 198 16.69 13.88 -21.10
N SER A 199 16.61 12.56 -20.87
CA SER A 199 15.44 11.75 -21.21
C SER A 199 14.19 12.17 -20.42
N SER A 200 14.34 12.49 -19.14
CA SER A 200 13.23 12.96 -18.31
C SER A 200 12.67 14.28 -18.83
N ALA A 201 13.54 15.21 -19.24
CA ALA A 201 13.14 16.48 -19.88
C ALA A 201 12.37 16.25 -21.19
N ALA A 202 12.88 15.37 -22.07
CA ALA A 202 12.22 15.05 -23.33
C ALA A 202 10.86 14.35 -23.12
N THR A 203 10.77 13.50 -22.10
CA THR A 203 9.54 12.80 -21.71
C THR A 203 8.50 13.79 -21.18
N ALA A 204 8.89 14.69 -20.28
CA ALA A 204 8.02 15.77 -19.79
C ALA A 204 7.49 16.64 -20.93
N LEU A 205 8.35 17.02 -21.88
CA LEU A 205 7.96 17.81 -23.05
C LEU A 205 6.96 17.05 -23.94
N THR A 206 7.16 15.75 -24.13
CA THR A 206 6.23 14.92 -24.92
C THR A 206 4.89 14.79 -24.21
N LEU A 207 4.88 14.52 -22.90
CA LEU A 207 3.64 14.50 -22.12
C LEU A 207 2.91 15.84 -22.19
N LYS A 208 3.62 16.96 -22.06
CA LYS A 208 3.06 18.32 -22.09
C LYS A 208 2.47 18.68 -23.46
N ASN A 209 3.19 18.40 -24.54
CA ASN A 209 2.82 18.87 -25.88
C ASN A 209 1.96 17.88 -26.67
N VAL A 210 2.01 16.59 -26.34
CA VAL A 210 1.34 15.52 -27.12
C VAL A 210 0.27 14.82 -26.29
N TYR A 211 0.60 14.32 -25.10
CA TYR A 211 -0.34 13.50 -24.31
C TYR A 211 -1.39 14.35 -23.55
N LEU A 212 -0.97 15.42 -22.88
CA LEU A 212 -1.84 16.28 -22.08
C LEU A 212 -3.01 16.88 -22.88
N PRO A 213 -2.85 17.33 -24.14
CA PRO A 213 -3.97 17.79 -24.96
C PRO A 213 -5.05 16.73 -25.25
N ILE A 214 -4.69 15.44 -25.24
CA ILE A 214 -5.62 14.31 -25.49
C ILE A 214 -6.02 13.58 -24.20
N ALA A 215 -5.42 13.93 -23.06
CA ALA A 215 -5.72 13.35 -21.76
C ALA A 215 -7.13 13.70 -21.29
N ASN A 216 -7.74 12.81 -20.50
CA ASN A 216 -9.11 12.98 -20.03
C ASN A 216 -9.22 14.24 -19.15
N PRO A 217 -10.08 15.21 -19.49
CA PRO A 217 -10.25 16.41 -18.66
C PRO A 217 -10.93 16.13 -17.32
N ASN A 218 -11.62 14.99 -17.18
CA ASN A 218 -12.31 14.60 -15.97
C ASN A 218 -11.45 13.64 -15.12
N ASP A 219 -11.41 13.88 -13.81
CA ASP A 219 -10.72 13.01 -12.86
C ASP A 219 -11.51 11.69 -12.60
N ALA A 220 -12.84 11.73 -12.71
CA ALA A 220 -13.70 10.58 -12.47
C ALA A 220 -13.49 9.48 -13.53
N VAL A 221 -13.39 8.22 -13.09
CA VAL A 221 -13.18 7.07 -14.00
C VAL A 221 -14.49 6.36 -14.38
N GLY A 222 -15.58 6.60 -13.65
CA GLY A 222 -16.86 5.94 -13.86
C GLY A 222 -16.92 4.51 -13.31
N ALA A 223 -18.13 3.98 -13.19
CA ALA A 223 -18.40 2.74 -12.45
C ALA A 223 -17.69 1.49 -13.02
N GLU A 224 -17.62 1.35 -14.34
CA GLU A 224 -17.02 0.16 -14.99
C GLU A 224 -15.52 0.06 -14.69
N ARG A 225 -14.78 1.15 -14.91
CA ARG A 225 -13.34 1.21 -14.65
C ARG A 225 -13.06 1.12 -13.15
N TYR A 226 -13.89 1.77 -12.34
CA TYR A 226 -13.76 1.72 -10.88
C TYR A 226 -13.94 0.30 -10.33
N ALA A 227 -14.88 -0.48 -10.86
CA ALA A 227 -15.14 -1.84 -10.40
C ALA A 227 -13.92 -2.76 -10.59
N VAL A 228 -13.21 -2.65 -11.72
CA VAL A 228 -11.99 -3.44 -12.00
C VAL A 228 -10.90 -3.11 -10.96
N TRP A 229 -10.64 -1.82 -10.73
CA TRP A 229 -9.62 -1.40 -9.76
C TRP A 229 -10.01 -1.73 -8.32
N SER A 230 -11.27 -1.49 -7.95
CA SER A 230 -11.81 -1.84 -6.65
C SER A 230 -11.65 -3.35 -6.38
N ARG A 231 -11.98 -4.21 -7.35
CA ARG A 231 -11.74 -5.66 -7.25
C ARG A 231 -10.26 -5.97 -7.10
N TYR A 232 -9.38 -5.35 -7.87
CA TYR A 232 -7.93 -5.59 -7.74
C TYR A 232 -7.42 -5.27 -6.34
N PHE A 233 -7.77 -4.10 -5.78
CA PHE A 233 -7.29 -3.68 -4.46
C PHE A 233 -7.92 -4.44 -3.30
N THR A 234 -9.19 -4.84 -3.42
CA THR A 234 -9.92 -5.49 -2.32
C THR A 234 -9.93 -7.01 -2.44
N GLY A 235 -9.84 -7.56 -3.65
CA GLY A 235 -10.14 -8.96 -3.91
C GLY A 235 -11.59 -9.34 -3.58
N ALA A 236 -12.50 -8.38 -3.70
CA ALA A 236 -13.93 -8.59 -3.51
C ALA A 236 -14.76 -7.91 -4.60
N LYS A 237 -15.91 -8.51 -4.92
CA LYS A 237 -16.90 -7.89 -5.80
C LYS A 237 -17.88 -7.05 -4.96
N LEU A 238 -17.63 -5.75 -4.89
CA LEU A 238 -18.40 -4.83 -4.05
C LEU A 238 -19.70 -4.35 -4.70
N ASP A 239 -20.75 -4.20 -3.89
CA ASP A 239 -21.84 -3.26 -4.19
C ASP A 239 -21.36 -1.85 -3.82
N LEU A 240 -20.97 -1.08 -4.84
CA LEU A 240 -20.37 0.24 -4.66
C LEU A 240 -21.34 1.25 -4.04
N ARG A 241 -22.63 1.15 -4.34
CA ARG A 241 -23.63 2.07 -3.78
C ARG A 241 -23.86 1.77 -2.31
N ALA A 242 -24.06 0.50 -1.95
CA ALA A 242 -24.20 0.10 -0.55
C ALA A 242 -22.92 0.36 0.26
N THR A 243 -21.75 0.23 -0.37
CA THR A 243 -20.46 0.55 0.26
C THR A 243 -20.34 2.04 0.56
N TYR A 244 -20.73 2.90 -0.39
CA TYR A 244 -20.78 4.35 -0.18
C TYR A 244 -21.72 4.75 0.97
N GLU A 245 -22.96 4.25 0.97
CA GLU A 245 -23.95 4.56 1.99
C GLU A 245 -23.52 4.10 3.39
N TRP A 246 -22.87 2.93 3.47
CA TRP A 246 -22.26 2.46 4.71
C TRP A 246 -21.10 3.36 5.15
N GLY A 247 -20.20 3.75 4.24
CA GLY A 247 -19.08 4.64 4.57
C GLY A 247 -19.55 6.00 5.10
N MET A 248 -20.63 6.55 4.52
CA MET A 248 -21.28 7.77 5.02
C MET A 248 -21.80 7.61 6.45
N ALA A 249 -22.48 6.49 6.74
CA ALA A 249 -23.02 6.22 8.07
C ALA A 249 -21.90 6.00 9.10
N ASP A 250 -20.83 5.29 8.72
CA ASP A 250 -19.69 5.01 9.59
C ASP A 250 -18.90 6.29 9.90
N LEU A 251 -18.62 7.12 8.89
CA LEU A 251 -17.97 8.43 9.08
C LEU A 251 -18.76 9.33 10.04
N LYS A 252 -20.10 9.34 9.90
CA LYS A 252 -20.97 10.08 10.80
C LYS A 252 -20.84 9.56 12.24
N ALA A 253 -20.91 8.25 12.45
CA ALA A 253 -20.83 7.65 13.78
C ALA A 253 -19.48 7.95 14.47
N ILE A 254 -18.38 7.91 13.71
CA ILE A 254 -17.04 8.28 14.21
C ILE A 254 -17.01 9.76 14.61
N ASN A 255 -17.52 10.65 13.75
CA ASN A 255 -17.57 12.08 14.05
C ASN A 255 -18.46 12.40 15.26
N ASP A 256 -19.60 11.73 15.41
CA ASP A 256 -20.46 11.88 16.59
C ASP A 256 -19.68 11.54 17.88
N ARG A 257 -18.85 10.48 17.87
CA ARG A 257 -17.99 10.14 19.01
C ARG A 257 -16.88 11.16 19.24
N MET A 258 -16.23 11.64 18.17
CA MET A 258 -15.22 12.69 18.28
C MET A 258 -15.79 13.97 18.91
N TRP A 259 -17.04 14.34 18.60
CA TRP A 259 -17.69 15.49 19.24
C TRP A 259 -17.99 15.28 20.71
N VAL A 260 -18.28 14.05 21.15
CA VAL A 260 -18.38 13.73 22.59
C VAL A 260 -17.04 13.95 23.31
N LEU A 261 -15.93 13.59 22.68
CA LEU A 261 -14.59 13.85 23.22
C LEU A 261 -14.21 15.33 23.17
N ALA A 262 -14.63 16.03 22.11
CA ALA A 262 -14.42 17.48 21.97
C ALA A 262 -14.97 18.24 23.18
N ASP A 263 -16.16 17.88 23.67
CA ASP A 263 -16.76 18.49 24.86
C ASP A 263 -15.96 18.24 26.15
N GLN A 264 -15.15 17.17 26.19
CA GLN A 264 -14.27 16.86 27.33
C GLN A 264 -12.93 17.59 27.23
N ILE A 265 -12.34 17.62 26.03
CA ILE A 265 -10.99 18.17 25.79
C ILE A 265 -11.04 19.70 25.71
N LYS A 266 -12.01 20.25 24.99
CA LYS A 266 -12.18 21.69 24.77
C LYS A 266 -13.67 22.06 24.77
N PRO A 267 -14.29 22.20 25.96
CA PRO A 267 -15.68 22.60 26.07
C PRO A 267 -15.98 23.88 25.27
N GLY A 268 -17.01 23.83 24.43
CA GLY A 268 -17.46 24.99 23.63
C GLY A 268 -16.72 25.20 22.31
N ALA A 269 -15.83 24.28 21.92
CA ALA A 269 -15.20 24.26 20.60
C ALA A 269 -16.25 24.38 19.47
N LYS A 270 -15.89 25.12 18.41
CA LYS A 270 -16.75 25.31 17.22
C LYS A 270 -16.38 24.39 16.07
N THR A 271 -15.16 23.86 16.08
CA THR A 271 -14.68 22.90 15.09
C THR A 271 -13.84 21.82 15.79
N LEU A 272 -13.75 20.63 15.19
CA LEU A 272 -12.83 19.59 15.66
C LEU A 272 -11.36 20.02 15.50
N ARG A 273 -11.05 20.91 14.54
CA ARG A 273 -9.72 21.48 14.37
C ARG A 273 -9.29 22.28 15.61
N GLU A 274 -10.17 23.08 16.20
CA GLU A 274 -9.87 23.79 17.45
C GLU A 274 -9.51 22.86 18.61
N VAL A 275 -10.06 21.64 18.62
CA VAL A 275 -9.77 20.60 19.64
C VAL A 275 -8.41 19.99 19.37
N ALA A 276 -8.17 19.58 18.13
CA ALA A 276 -6.90 19.00 17.72
C ALA A 276 -5.74 20.00 17.88
N ASP A 277 -5.96 21.31 17.67
CA ASP A 277 -4.97 22.35 17.97
C ASP A 277 -4.63 22.42 19.46
N VAL A 278 -5.55 22.09 20.37
CA VAL A 278 -5.22 21.98 21.80
C VAL A 278 -4.30 20.78 22.02
N LEU A 279 -4.63 19.63 21.45
CA LEU A 279 -3.81 18.41 21.56
C LEU A 279 -2.43 18.57 20.94
N ASP A 280 -2.32 19.27 19.82
CA ASP A 280 -1.05 19.53 19.12
C ASP A 280 -0.08 20.40 19.93
N HIS A 281 -0.59 21.25 20.84
CA HIS A 281 0.22 22.14 21.67
C HIS A 281 0.30 21.69 23.14
N ASP A 282 -0.37 20.62 23.53
CA ASP A 282 -0.34 20.12 24.91
C ASP A 282 1.00 19.40 25.18
N PRO A 283 1.81 19.86 26.14
CA PRO A 283 3.09 19.23 26.48
C PRO A 283 2.98 17.75 26.87
N MET A 284 1.80 17.27 27.24
CA MET A 284 1.54 15.85 27.52
C MET A 284 1.82 14.94 26.31
N TYR A 285 1.55 15.41 25.09
CA TYR A 285 1.70 14.60 23.88
C TYR A 285 3.01 14.84 23.12
N VAL A 286 3.77 15.88 23.48
CA VAL A 286 4.98 16.25 22.74
C VAL A 286 6.17 15.38 23.17
N ILE A 287 6.77 14.69 22.18
CA ILE A 287 8.02 13.95 22.35
C ILE A 287 9.11 14.67 21.56
N LYS A 288 10.12 15.20 22.26
CA LYS A 288 11.23 15.97 21.67
C LYS A 288 12.49 15.14 21.52
N GLY A 289 13.20 15.32 20.41
CA GLY A 289 14.45 14.66 20.07
C GLY A 289 14.24 13.29 19.44
N GLY A 290 14.88 13.06 18.29
CA GLY A 290 14.77 11.81 17.54
C GLY A 290 15.08 10.54 18.36
N GLU A 291 16.06 10.60 19.28
CA GLU A 291 16.39 9.47 20.16
C GLU A 291 15.24 9.13 21.13
N ASN A 292 14.57 10.14 21.69
CA ASN A 292 13.43 9.93 22.59
C ASN A 292 12.22 9.41 21.82
N VAL A 293 12.03 9.87 20.58
CA VAL A 293 10.99 9.34 19.68
C VAL A 293 11.21 7.86 19.40
N ILE A 294 12.42 7.46 18.97
CA ILE A 294 12.74 6.04 18.77
C ILE A 294 12.53 5.24 20.05
N LYS A 295 13.01 5.74 21.19
CA LYS A 295 12.88 5.05 22.48
C LYS A 295 11.40 4.83 22.83
N PHE A 296 10.58 5.86 22.75
CA PHE A 296 9.14 5.77 23.01
C PHE A 296 8.48 4.71 22.13
N LEU A 297 8.78 4.72 20.83
CA LEU A 297 8.20 3.81 19.86
C LEU A 297 8.67 2.37 20.03
N GLN A 298 9.94 2.17 20.40
CA GLN A 298 10.48 0.85 20.71
C GLN A 298 9.85 0.29 21.99
N ASP A 299 9.85 1.07 23.09
CA ASP A 299 9.24 0.67 24.36
C ASP A 299 7.75 0.30 24.16
N PHE A 300 7.03 1.09 23.36
CA PHE A 300 5.65 0.84 22.98
C PHE A 300 5.49 -0.50 22.27
N THR A 301 6.34 -0.76 21.28
CA THR A 301 6.28 -1.98 20.45
C THR A 301 6.59 -3.22 21.29
N ASP A 302 7.61 -3.15 22.15
CA ASP A 302 7.99 -4.24 23.05
C ASP A 302 6.87 -4.55 24.06
N ALA A 303 6.22 -3.50 24.59
CA ALA A 303 5.06 -3.64 25.47
C ALA A 303 3.86 -4.27 24.74
N ALA A 304 3.60 -3.88 23.49
CA ALA A 304 2.54 -4.48 22.67
C ALA A 304 2.81 -5.97 22.40
N ILE A 305 4.04 -6.35 22.04
CA ILE A 305 4.43 -7.76 21.86
C ILE A 305 4.16 -8.56 23.13
N LYS A 306 4.63 -8.07 24.29
CA LYS A 306 4.42 -8.74 25.57
C LYS A 306 2.93 -8.88 25.93
N ARG A 307 2.11 -7.88 25.60
CA ARG A 307 0.67 -7.89 25.86
C ARG A 307 -0.08 -8.86 24.94
N MET A 308 0.35 -8.96 23.68
CA MET A 308 -0.33 -9.76 22.66
C MET A 308 0.06 -11.24 22.69
N ASP A 309 1.33 -11.54 22.96
CA ASP A 309 1.85 -12.91 22.93
C ASP A 309 1.26 -13.79 24.04
N GLY A 310 0.77 -14.98 23.66
CA GLY A 310 0.22 -15.98 24.56
C GLY A 310 -1.27 -15.80 24.89
N GLU A 311 -1.78 -14.57 24.95
CA GLU A 311 -3.19 -14.28 25.27
C GLU A 311 -4.06 -14.13 24.02
N PHE A 312 -3.64 -13.29 23.07
CA PHE A 312 -4.43 -12.95 21.88
C PHE A 312 -3.80 -13.41 20.57
N PHE A 313 -2.51 -13.75 20.60
CA PHE A 313 -1.74 -14.24 19.47
C PHE A 313 -0.78 -15.33 19.94
N GLU A 314 -0.38 -16.21 19.02
CA GLU A 314 0.82 -17.02 19.18
C GLU A 314 1.90 -16.42 18.29
N ILE A 315 2.81 -15.64 18.89
CA ILE A 315 3.84 -14.93 18.14
C ILE A 315 5.09 -15.83 18.06
N ASP A 316 5.49 -16.18 16.84
CA ASP A 316 6.71 -16.97 16.61
C ASP A 316 7.95 -16.20 17.09
N ASP A 317 8.84 -16.86 17.83
CA ASP A 317 10.05 -16.27 18.41
C ASP A 317 10.92 -15.55 17.36
N ARG A 318 10.89 -16.03 16.11
CA ARG A 318 11.65 -15.46 14.98
C ARG A 318 11.19 -14.05 14.59
N ILE A 319 9.97 -13.65 14.97
CA ILE A 319 9.37 -12.35 14.65
C ILE A 319 8.93 -11.59 15.92
N LYS A 320 9.54 -11.89 17.08
CA LYS A 320 9.32 -11.10 18.31
C LYS A 320 10.08 -9.77 18.34
N ILE A 321 10.86 -9.47 17.30
CA ILE A 321 11.64 -8.24 17.22
C ILE A 321 11.08 -7.38 16.10
N CYS A 322 10.55 -6.22 16.48
CA CYS A 322 10.17 -5.15 15.59
C CYS A 322 10.93 -3.88 15.99
N GLU A 323 11.81 -3.40 15.12
CA GLU A 323 12.62 -2.21 15.41
C GLU A 323 11.88 -0.92 15.04
N ALA A 324 12.07 0.14 15.82
CA ALA A 324 11.69 1.51 15.49
C ALA A 324 12.91 2.31 14.97
N ARG A 325 12.77 3.02 13.86
CA ARG A 325 13.84 3.85 13.27
C ARG A 325 13.31 5.18 12.75
N LEU A 326 14.18 6.18 12.64
CA LEU A 326 13.87 7.41 11.89
C LEU A 326 13.94 7.12 10.40
N ALA A 327 12.94 7.59 9.66
CA ALA A 327 12.95 7.50 8.21
C ALA A 327 14.05 8.41 7.64
N PRO A 328 14.85 7.94 6.66
CA PRO A 328 15.86 8.77 6.00
C PRO A 328 15.25 10.01 5.35
N GLU A 329 16.00 11.10 5.23
CA GLU A 329 15.56 12.28 4.48
C GLU A 329 15.20 11.91 3.04
N GLY A 330 14.09 12.46 2.53
CA GLY A 330 13.58 12.17 1.19
C GLY A 330 12.83 10.84 1.04
N SER A 331 12.59 10.10 2.13
CA SER A 331 11.71 8.93 2.15
C SER A 331 10.22 9.30 2.22
N ALA A 332 9.35 8.33 2.53
CA ALA A 332 7.90 8.56 2.65
C ALA A 332 7.56 9.61 3.71
N SER A 333 6.51 10.39 3.47
CA SER A 333 6.07 11.45 4.38
C SER A 333 5.19 10.96 5.54
N ALA A 334 4.77 9.69 5.50
CA ALA A 334 4.00 9.04 6.55
C ALA A 334 4.83 7.91 7.19
N PRO A 335 4.54 7.52 8.45
CA PRO A 335 5.10 6.30 9.03
C PRO A 335 4.85 5.08 8.13
N TYR A 336 5.79 4.15 8.11
CA TYR A 336 5.69 2.94 7.29
C TYR A 336 6.43 1.75 7.91
N TYR A 337 5.98 0.56 7.56
CA TYR A 337 6.59 -0.70 7.95
C TYR A 337 7.33 -1.39 6.80
N ASN A 338 8.49 -1.95 7.11
CA ASN A 338 9.24 -2.87 6.26
C ASN A 338 9.30 -4.26 6.91
N GLY A 339 8.91 -5.28 6.15
CA GLY A 339 8.95 -6.68 6.58
C GLY A 339 10.37 -7.21 6.84
N PRO A 340 10.51 -8.26 7.67
CA PRO A 340 11.77 -8.96 7.83
C PRO A 340 12.22 -9.58 6.50
N SER A 341 13.53 -9.74 6.30
CA SER A 341 14.05 -10.43 5.11
C SER A 341 13.65 -11.90 5.10
N GLU A 342 13.59 -12.54 3.93
CA GLU A 342 13.23 -13.97 3.82
C GLU A 342 14.16 -14.90 4.61
N ASP A 343 15.43 -14.51 4.78
CA ASP A 343 16.43 -15.20 5.59
C ASP A 343 16.48 -14.75 7.05
N LEU A 344 15.64 -13.79 7.44
CA LEU A 344 15.54 -13.19 8.77
C LEU A 344 16.82 -12.48 9.27
N SER A 345 17.78 -12.20 8.39
CA SER A 345 18.98 -11.41 8.73
C SER A 345 18.67 -9.93 9.03
N ARG A 346 17.53 -9.42 8.55
CA ARG A 346 16.97 -8.11 8.90
C ARG A 346 15.61 -8.31 9.58
N PRO A 347 15.39 -7.77 10.79
CA PRO A 347 14.09 -7.86 11.46
C PRO A 347 13.05 -6.97 10.77
N GLY A 348 11.78 -7.12 11.18
CA GLY A 348 10.75 -6.16 10.80
C GLY A 348 11.09 -4.78 11.38
N THR A 349 10.81 -3.71 10.64
CA THR A 349 11.18 -2.36 11.05
C THR A 349 10.10 -1.35 10.70
N THR A 350 9.66 -0.60 11.69
CA THR A 350 8.85 0.61 11.55
C THR A 350 9.72 1.85 11.42
N TRP A 351 9.29 2.78 10.57
CA TRP A 351 10.03 3.99 10.24
C TRP A 351 9.14 5.21 10.46
N ILE A 352 9.64 6.20 11.22
CA ILE A 352 8.95 7.46 11.45
C ILE A 352 9.68 8.63 10.76
N PRO A 353 9.05 9.33 9.82
CA PRO A 353 9.62 10.54 9.25
C PRO A 353 9.47 11.72 10.21
N MET A 354 10.57 12.44 10.46
CA MET A 354 10.57 13.66 11.29
C MET A 354 10.22 14.93 10.49
N LEU A 355 10.27 14.87 9.16
CA LEU A 355 9.88 15.96 8.24
C LEU A 355 10.53 17.32 8.57
N GLY A 356 11.80 17.31 8.98
CA GLY A 356 12.54 18.51 9.36
C GLY A 356 12.19 19.09 10.74
N LYS A 357 11.35 18.40 11.52
CA LYS A 357 11.02 18.74 12.92
C LYS A 357 11.95 17.99 13.89
N ASP A 358 12.06 18.51 15.12
CA ASP A 358 12.75 17.85 16.23
C ASP A 358 11.77 17.24 17.24
N GLU A 359 10.48 17.24 16.94
CA GLU A 359 9.44 16.71 17.83
C GLU A 359 8.30 16.07 17.06
N VAL A 360 7.62 15.12 17.71
CA VAL A 360 6.39 14.48 17.23
C VAL A 360 5.33 14.55 18.31
N SER A 361 4.07 14.46 17.88
CA SER A 361 2.92 14.42 18.79
C SER A 361 2.40 12.99 18.93
N SER A 362 2.30 12.50 20.17
CA SER A 362 1.98 11.10 20.46
C SER A 362 0.50 10.78 20.28
N TRP A 363 -0.41 11.78 20.34
CA TRP A 363 -1.86 11.53 20.31
C TRP A 363 -2.34 10.87 19.01
N HIS A 364 -1.74 11.21 17.86
CA HIS A 364 -1.95 10.49 16.59
C HIS A 364 -1.08 9.24 16.42
N LEU A 365 0.04 9.18 17.13
CA LEU A 365 1.07 8.19 16.90
C LEU A 365 0.70 6.81 17.46
N VAL A 366 -0.01 6.76 18.58
CA VAL A 366 -0.40 5.49 19.24
C VAL A 366 -1.18 4.58 18.28
N SER A 367 -2.24 5.08 17.63
CA SER A 367 -3.02 4.30 16.66
C SER A 367 -2.18 3.84 15.47
N THR A 368 -1.39 4.78 14.93
CA THR A 368 -0.48 4.53 13.81
C THR A 368 0.56 3.47 14.14
N TRP A 369 1.05 3.42 15.38
CA TRP A 369 2.05 2.43 15.77
C TRP A 369 1.44 1.04 16.00
N TYR A 370 0.21 0.93 16.48
CA TYR A 370 -0.52 -0.35 16.46
C TYR A 370 -0.78 -0.84 15.03
N HIS A 371 -1.02 0.08 14.09
CA HIS A 371 -1.21 -0.19 12.66
C HIS A 371 0.07 -0.71 11.99
N GLU A 372 1.19 -0.01 12.13
CA GLU A 372 2.46 -0.35 11.47
C GLU A 372 3.26 -1.44 12.18
N ALA A 373 3.25 -1.44 13.52
CA ALA A 373 3.97 -2.43 14.33
C ALA A 373 3.04 -3.58 14.74
N VAL A 374 2.79 -3.73 16.04
CA VAL A 374 2.11 -4.88 16.64
C VAL A 374 0.82 -4.41 17.31
N PRO A 375 -0.36 -5.00 17.05
CA PRO A 375 -0.56 -6.25 16.31
C PRO A 375 -0.77 -6.12 14.79
N GLY A 376 -0.58 -4.94 14.19
CA GLY A 376 -0.83 -4.66 12.78
C GLY A 376 0.16 -5.31 11.79
N HIS A 377 0.77 -4.51 10.92
CA HIS A 377 1.58 -5.00 9.80
C HIS A 377 2.73 -5.91 10.22
N HIS A 378 3.36 -5.68 11.38
CA HIS A 378 4.45 -6.53 11.82
C HIS A 378 4.04 -7.98 12.02
N LEU A 379 2.93 -8.24 12.71
CA LEU A 379 2.45 -9.61 12.91
C LEU A 379 1.97 -10.22 11.59
N GLN A 380 1.28 -9.46 10.76
CA GLN A 380 0.76 -9.95 9.48
C GLN A 380 1.87 -10.33 8.51
N VAL A 381 2.80 -9.43 8.24
CA VAL A 381 3.90 -9.67 7.29
C VAL A 381 4.93 -10.64 7.89
N GLY A 382 5.26 -10.48 9.17
CA GLY A 382 6.19 -11.37 9.87
C GLY A 382 5.74 -12.83 9.82
N THR A 383 4.45 -13.09 10.10
CA THR A 383 3.86 -14.43 10.02
C THR A 383 4.01 -15.01 8.61
N VAL A 384 3.69 -14.22 7.58
CA VAL A 384 3.82 -14.65 6.17
C VAL A 384 5.26 -15.02 5.83
N THR A 385 6.24 -14.26 6.30
CA THR A 385 7.67 -14.53 6.06
C THR A 385 8.12 -15.87 6.65
N VAL A 386 7.60 -16.26 7.83
CA VAL A 386 8.05 -17.47 8.54
C VAL A 386 7.26 -18.73 8.22
N GLU A 387 6.05 -18.62 7.68
CA GLU A 387 5.16 -19.73 7.32
C GLU A 387 5.52 -20.38 5.97
N LYS A 388 6.78 -20.78 5.80
CA LYS A 388 7.30 -21.32 4.52
C LYS A 388 6.75 -22.69 4.15
N ASP A 389 6.37 -23.49 5.14
CA ASP A 389 5.84 -24.85 4.93
C ASP A 389 4.35 -24.83 4.55
N ARG A 390 3.66 -23.72 4.89
CA ARG A 390 2.22 -23.56 4.70
C ARG A 390 1.87 -22.63 3.55
N LEU A 391 2.70 -21.63 3.26
CA LEU A 391 2.45 -20.66 2.20
C LEU A 391 3.33 -20.94 0.99
N THR A 392 2.74 -20.91 -0.19
CA THR A 392 3.49 -20.93 -1.45
C THR A 392 4.42 -19.72 -1.56
N ARG A 393 5.49 -19.82 -2.38
CA ARG A 393 6.34 -18.65 -2.66
C ARG A 393 5.54 -17.49 -3.23
N PHE A 394 4.55 -17.76 -4.09
CA PHE A 394 3.62 -16.75 -4.60
C PHE A 394 2.88 -16.01 -3.47
N GLN A 395 2.32 -16.73 -2.50
CA GLN A 395 1.64 -16.10 -1.35
C GLN A 395 2.58 -15.20 -0.54
N ARG A 396 3.86 -15.58 -0.41
CA ARG A 396 4.84 -14.81 0.37
C ARG A 396 5.40 -13.60 -0.36
N THR A 397 5.48 -13.61 -1.69
CA THR A 397 6.23 -12.59 -2.45
C THR A 397 5.41 -11.81 -3.48
N ALA A 398 4.26 -12.33 -3.93
CA ALA A 398 3.48 -11.72 -5.01
C ALA A 398 1.99 -11.50 -4.67
N ALA A 399 1.45 -12.19 -3.67
CA ALA A 399 0.06 -12.03 -3.25
C ALA A 399 -0.09 -10.85 -2.27
N TRP A 400 0.03 -9.61 -2.76
CA TRP A 400 -0.33 -8.44 -1.98
C TRP A 400 -1.74 -7.94 -2.35
N ILE A 401 -2.63 -7.89 -1.36
CA ILE A 401 -4.00 -7.38 -1.49
C ILE A 401 -4.16 -6.27 -0.48
N SER A 402 -4.38 -5.04 -0.96
CA SER A 402 -4.55 -3.86 -0.11
C SER A 402 -5.65 -4.09 0.93
N GLY A 403 -6.81 -4.62 0.51
CA GLY A 403 -7.93 -4.89 1.41
C GLY A 403 -7.62 -5.90 2.51
N TYR A 404 -6.77 -6.89 2.26
CA TYR A 404 -6.36 -7.86 3.28
C TYR A 404 -5.40 -7.22 4.28
N GLY A 405 -4.30 -6.63 3.79
CA GLY A 405 -3.22 -6.10 4.63
C GLY A 405 -3.62 -4.84 5.39
N GLU A 406 -4.20 -3.87 4.69
CA GLU A 406 -4.68 -2.62 5.30
C GLU A 406 -5.92 -2.85 6.16
N GLY A 407 -6.78 -3.78 5.74
CA GLY A 407 -7.93 -4.21 6.54
C GLY A 407 -7.52 -4.88 7.85
N TRP A 408 -6.46 -5.70 7.82
CA TRP A 408 -5.88 -6.29 9.03
C TRP A 408 -5.35 -5.20 9.97
N ALA A 409 -4.60 -4.23 9.46
CA ALA A 409 -4.02 -3.19 10.29
C ALA A 409 -5.11 -2.31 10.95
N LEU A 410 -6.19 -1.99 10.23
CA LEU A 410 -7.35 -1.31 10.83
C LEU A 410 -8.11 -2.19 11.82
N TYR A 411 -8.25 -3.48 11.54
CA TYR A 411 -8.80 -4.45 12.47
C TYR A 411 -7.98 -4.50 13.76
N ALA A 412 -6.65 -4.49 13.65
CA ALA A 412 -5.72 -4.46 14.78
C ALA A 412 -5.89 -3.18 15.62
N GLU A 413 -6.01 -2.00 15.00
CA GLU A 413 -6.32 -0.76 15.70
C GLU A 413 -7.64 -0.89 16.50
N ARG A 414 -8.71 -1.38 15.85
CA ARG A 414 -10.01 -1.55 16.52
C ARG A 414 -9.97 -2.59 17.63
N PHE A 415 -9.22 -3.67 17.45
CA PHE A 415 -8.99 -4.66 18.48
C PHE A 415 -8.26 -4.05 19.69
N MET A 416 -7.26 -3.20 19.47
CA MET A 416 -6.60 -2.48 20.56
C MET A 416 -7.53 -1.50 21.27
N ASN A 417 -8.46 -0.88 20.55
CA ASN A 417 -9.54 -0.08 21.17
C ASN A 417 -10.44 -0.93 22.08
N GLU A 418 -10.83 -2.13 21.66
CA GLU A 418 -11.63 -3.07 22.49
C GLU A 418 -10.90 -3.50 23.76
N LEU A 419 -9.56 -3.43 23.75
CA LEU A 419 -8.71 -3.72 24.90
C LEU A 419 -8.38 -2.46 25.74
N GLY A 420 -9.00 -1.31 25.48
CA GLY A 420 -8.81 -0.06 26.23
C GLY A 420 -7.48 0.64 25.95
N ALA A 421 -6.85 0.40 24.79
CA ALA A 421 -5.58 1.03 24.46
C ALA A 421 -5.68 2.54 24.17
N PHE A 422 -6.89 3.04 23.97
CA PHE A 422 -7.16 4.44 23.62
C PHE A 422 -8.13 5.11 24.61
N ASP A 423 -8.25 4.63 25.86
CA ASP A 423 -9.21 5.17 26.83
C ASP A 423 -8.92 6.62 27.27
N GLU A 424 -7.70 7.12 27.03
CA GLU A 424 -7.34 8.51 27.27
C GLU A 424 -7.95 9.40 26.16
N PRO A 425 -8.72 10.46 26.47
CA PRO A 425 -9.46 11.24 25.47
C PRO A 425 -8.66 11.78 24.29
N GLY A 426 -7.44 12.27 24.49
CA GLY A 426 -6.58 12.76 23.41
C GLY A 426 -6.10 11.63 22.49
N ILE A 427 -5.67 10.51 23.07
CA ILE A 427 -5.32 9.29 22.34
C ILE A 427 -6.54 8.75 21.58
N GLU A 428 -7.73 8.71 22.19
CA GLU A 428 -8.97 8.27 21.53
C GLU A 428 -9.31 9.17 20.34
N MET A 429 -9.16 10.50 20.50
CA MET A 429 -9.35 11.45 19.41
C MET A 429 -8.40 11.15 18.24
N GLY A 430 -7.15 10.78 18.50
CA GLY A 430 -6.18 10.41 17.49
C GLY A 430 -6.54 9.11 16.75
N TYR A 431 -6.96 8.08 17.48
CA TYR A 431 -7.52 6.85 16.91
C TYR A 431 -8.75 7.13 16.04
N LEU A 432 -9.71 7.90 16.55
CA LEU A 432 -10.94 8.22 15.82
C LEU A 432 -10.67 9.09 14.59
N SER A 433 -9.73 10.03 14.65
CA SER A 433 -9.26 10.78 13.47
C SER A 433 -8.68 9.84 12.41
N ALA A 434 -7.85 8.88 12.82
CA ALA A 434 -7.30 7.87 11.91
C ALA A 434 -8.42 7.02 11.28
N GLN A 435 -9.42 6.59 12.06
CA GLN A 435 -10.59 5.86 11.57
C GLN A 435 -11.48 6.71 10.65
N ALA A 436 -11.68 7.99 11.00
CA ALA A 436 -12.44 8.95 10.21
C ALA A 436 -11.80 9.19 8.85
N LEU A 437 -10.47 9.28 8.77
CA LEU A 437 -9.75 9.34 7.49
C LEU A 437 -10.10 8.14 6.61
N ARG A 438 -10.07 6.91 7.15
CA ARG A 438 -10.35 5.71 6.35
C ARG A 438 -11.83 5.54 6.01
N ALA A 439 -12.76 6.03 6.84
CA ALA A 439 -14.17 6.12 6.48
C ALA A 439 -14.42 7.21 5.41
N ALA A 440 -13.79 8.37 5.55
CA ALA A 440 -13.80 9.46 4.57
C ALA A 440 -13.31 9.01 3.19
N ARG A 441 -12.27 8.17 3.14
CA ARG A 441 -11.79 7.55 1.90
C ARG A 441 -12.89 6.81 1.14
N ILE A 442 -13.77 6.08 1.83
CA ILE A 442 -14.93 5.43 1.19
C ILE A 442 -15.81 6.46 0.49
N VAL A 443 -16.17 7.51 1.22
CA VAL A 443 -17.09 8.55 0.78
C VAL A 443 -16.51 9.28 -0.43
N VAL A 444 -15.32 9.84 -0.31
CA VAL A 444 -14.77 10.72 -1.34
C VAL A 444 -14.28 9.94 -2.57
N ASP A 445 -13.69 8.75 -2.40
CA ASP A 445 -13.15 7.97 -3.52
C ASP A 445 -14.28 7.43 -4.42
N ILE A 446 -15.29 6.76 -3.83
CA ILE A 446 -16.46 6.31 -4.58
C ILE A 446 -17.24 7.52 -5.11
N GLY A 447 -17.44 8.54 -4.26
CA GLY A 447 -18.23 9.71 -4.60
C GLY A 447 -17.69 10.48 -5.80
N MET A 448 -16.38 10.79 -5.79
CA MET A 448 -15.72 11.50 -6.89
C MET A 448 -15.70 10.66 -8.18
N HIS A 449 -15.43 9.36 -8.10
CA HIS A 449 -15.29 8.54 -9.31
C HIS A 449 -16.61 8.08 -9.93
N LEU A 450 -17.69 7.97 -9.15
CA LEU A 450 -19.02 7.57 -9.64
C LEU A 450 -19.98 8.75 -9.81
N GLY A 451 -19.56 9.97 -9.44
CA GLY A 451 -20.37 11.18 -9.59
C GLY A 451 -21.53 11.25 -8.60
N TYR A 452 -21.34 10.79 -7.37
CA TYR A 452 -22.34 10.93 -6.32
C TYR A 452 -22.33 12.33 -5.69
N SER A 453 -23.41 12.66 -4.99
CA SER A 453 -23.56 13.94 -4.32
C SER A 453 -22.84 13.99 -2.97
N ASP A 454 -22.19 15.12 -2.70
CA ASP A 454 -21.69 15.52 -1.41
C ASP A 454 -22.81 15.95 -0.45
N PHE A 455 -22.42 16.36 0.76
CA PHE A 455 -23.36 16.75 1.81
C PHE A 455 -24.21 17.98 1.47
N ASP A 456 -23.80 18.80 0.50
CA ASP A 456 -24.52 19.98 0.03
C ASP A 456 -25.34 19.70 -1.24
N GLY A 457 -25.35 18.44 -1.72
CA GLY A 457 -26.09 18.02 -2.91
C GLY A 457 -25.33 18.21 -4.23
N ASN A 458 -24.09 18.71 -4.21
CA ASN A 458 -23.26 18.90 -5.39
C ASN A 458 -22.49 17.62 -5.73
N VAL A 459 -22.06 17.42 -6.97
CA VAL A 459 -21.19 16.28 -7.30
C VAL A 459 -19.85 16.43 -6.58
N TRP A 460 -19.40 15.36 -5.92
CA TRP A 460 -18.08 15.30 -5.28
C TRP A 460 -16.96 15.74 -6.23
N ASN A 461 -16.06 16.58 -5.72
CA ASN A 461 -14.90 17.05 -6.45
C ASN A 461 -13.70 17.22 -5.51
N ALA A 462 -12.54 17.59 -6.06
CA ALA A 462 -11.30 17.73 -5.28
C ALA A 462 -11.39 18.78 -4.15
N GLN A 463 -12.24 19.81 -4.29
CA GLN A 463 -12.41 20.82 -3.23
C GLN A 463 -13.28 20.28 -2.11
N SER A 464 -14.42 19.65 -2.42
CA SER A 464 -15.28 19.08 -1.38
C SER A 464 -14.60 17.90 -0.68
N SER A 465 -13.82 17.08 -1.41
CA SER A 465 -12.98 16.03 -0.81
C SER A 465 -12.02 16.58 0.24
N ARG A 466 -11.23 17.61 -0.12
CA ARG A 466 -10.30 18.26 0.83
C ARG A 466 -11.05 18.79 2.05
N LYS A 467 -12.15 19.54 1.82
CA LYS A 467 -12.98 20.08 2.91
C LYS A 467 -13.41 18.98 3.89
N LEU A 468 -13.92 17.85 3.40
CA LEU A 468 -14.30 16.72 4.24
C LEU A 468 -13.09 16.18 5.03
N LEU A 469 -11.95 15.95 4.37
CA LEU A 469 -10.75 15.43 5.02
C LEU A 469 -10.21 16.38 6.11
N ASN A 470 -10.24 17.68 5.87
CA ASN A 470 -9.80 18.68 6.85
C ASN A 470 -10.76 18.76 8.03
N GLU A 471 -12.08 18.83 7.78
CA GLU A 471 -13.09 19.09 8.81
C GLU A 471 -13.46 17.85 9.62
N GLN A 472 -13.54 16.68 8.98
CA GLN A 472 -14.07 15.45 9.58
C GLN A 472 -13.02 14.37 9.84
N ALA A 473 -11.80 14.51 9.28
CA ALA A 473 -10.69 13.59 9.54
C ALA A 473 -9.44 14.27 10.12
N LEU A 474 -9.47 15.60 10.33
CA LEU A 474 -8.42 16.40 10.97
C LEU A 474 -7.08 16.44 10.24
N LEU A 475 -7.07 16.21 8.93
CA LEU A 475 -5.87 16.44 8.12
C LEU A 475 -5.59 17.94 7.98
N ASP A 476 -4.32 18.31 7.84
CA ASP A 476 -3.96 19.65 7.36
C ASP A 476 -4.12 19.77 5.82
N GLU A 477 -4.01 21.00 5.30
CA GLU A 477 -4.26 21.30 3.89
C GLU A 477 -3.28 20.60 2.92
N ASP A 478 -2.02 20.44 3.32
CA ASP A 478 -1.02 19.79 2.47
C ASP A 478 -1.28 18.29 2.35
N HIS A 479 -1.58 17.65 3.48
CA HIS A 479 -1.96 16.24 3.50
C HIS A 479 -3.31 16.00 2.81
N SER A 480 -4.33 16.84 3.03
CA SER A 480 -5.65 16.66 2.40
C SER A 480 -5.59 16.82 0.88
N ARG A 481 -4.75 17.76 0.38
CA ARG A 481 -4.47 17.92 -1.05
C ARG A 481 -3.77 16.70 -1.62
N SER A 482 -2.68 16.26 -1.00
CA SER A 482 -1.92 15.09 -1.45
C SER A 482 -2.78 13.83 -1.51
N GLU A 483 -3.57 13.58 -0.46
CA GLU A 483 -4.48 12.43 -0.40
C GLU A 483 -5.61 12.55 -1.44
N THR A 484 -6.19 13.73 -1.64
CA THR A 484 -7.22 13.93 -2.68
C THR A 484 -6.67 13.66 -4.08
N ASP A 485 -5.47 14.15 -4.41
CA ASP A 485 -4.84 13.90 -5.70
C ASP A 485 -4.48 12.41 -5.88
N ARG A 486 -4.08 11.73 -4.79
CA ARG A 486 -3.89 10.27 -4.75
C ARG A 486 -5.20 9.54 -5.05
N TYR A 487 -6.31 9.88 -4.41
CA TYR A 487 -7.59 9.19 -4.60
C TYR A 487 -8.05 9.30 -6.05
N LEU A 488 -8.05 10.52 -6.60
CA LEU A 488 -8.39 10.78 -8.00
C LEU A 488 -7.45 10.09 -9.00
N GLY A 489 -6.20 9.81 -8.59
CA GLY A 489 -5.19 9.16 -9.41
C GLY A 489 -5.11 7.65 -9.23
N TRP A 490 -5.76 7.09 -8.21
CA TRP A 490 -5.65 5.68 -7.84
C TRP A 490 -6.99 5.11 -7.33
N PRO A 491 -8.05 5.15 -8.17
CA PRO A 491 -9.41 4.73 -7.83
C PRO A 491 -9.46 3.37 -7.14
N GLY A 492 -10.26 3.26 -6.08
CA GLY A 492 -10.55 1.99 -5.42
C GLY A 492 -9.47 1.53 -4.43
N GLN A 493 -8.27 2.12 -4.43
CA GLN A 493 -7.24 1.74 -3.45
C GLN A 493 -7.59 2.29 -2.06
N ALA A 494 -8.04 3.54 -1.99
CA ALA A 494 -8.33 4.23 -0.73
C ALA A 494 -9.45 3.55 0.07
N ILE A 495 -10.40 2.91 -0.61
CA ILE A 495 -11.51 2.21 0.05
C ILE A 495 -11.12 0.89 0.69
N SER A 496 -9.99 0.31 0.26
CA SER A 496 -9.60 -1.04 0.64
C SER A 496 -9.37 -1.19 2.15
N TYR A 497 -8.89 -0.13 2.82
CA TYR A 497 -8.65 -0.08 4.26
C TYR A 497 -9.92 -0.43 5.05
N LYS A 498 -10.96 0.41 4.92
CA LYS A 498 -12.18 0.30 5.73
C LYS A 498 -13.05 -0.89 5.28
N VAL A 499 -13.10 -1.17 3.98
CA VAL A 499 -13.76 -2.39 3.45
C VAL A 499 -13.09 -3.64 4.02
N GLY A 500 -11.76 -3.67 4.06
CA GLY A 500 -10.99 -4.74 4.66
C GLY A 500 -11.28 -4.95 6.13
N GLU A 501 -11.21 -3.88 6.93
CA GLU A 501 -11.56 -3.92 8.36
C GLU A 501 -12.96 -4.51 8.57
N ARG A 502 -13.95 -4.05 7.78
CA ARG A 502 -15.32 -4.54 7.87
C ARG A 502 -15.41 -6.06 7.64
N VAL A 503 -14.67 -6.57 6.66
CA VAL A 503 -14.64 -8.01 6.37
C VAL A 503 -13.93 -8.79 7.49
N TRP A 504 -12.80 -8.31 7.99
CA TRP A 504 -12.09 -8.90 9.13
C TRP A 504 -12.95 -8.96 10.39
N MET A 505 -13.59 -7.85 10.74
CA MET A 505 -14.54 -7.78 11.84
C MET A 505 -15.68 -8.78 11.63
N LYS A 506 -16.32 -8.77 10.45
CA LYS A 506 -17.41 -9.71 10.16
C LYS A 506 -16.98 -11.17 10.28
N ALA A 507 -15.82 -11.53 9.73
CA ALA A 507 -15.29 -12.90 9.82
C ALA A 507 -15.12 -13.35 11.27
N ARG A 508 -14.61 -12.46 12.14
CA ARG A 508 -14.47 -12.71 13.58
C ARG A 508 -15.81 -12.86 14.29
N GLU A 509 -16.74 -11.93 14.06
CA GLU A 509 -18.05 -11.92 14.70
C GLU A 509 -18.89 -13.15 14.28
N ASP A 510 -18.86 -13.52 13.01
CA ASP A 510 -19.53 -14.71 12.48
C ASP A 510 -18.93 -16.00 13.07
N ALA A 511 -17.60 -16.09 13.15
CA ALA A 511 -16.92 -17.22 13.78
C ALA A 511 -17.26 -17.34 15.27
N ARG A 512 -17.28 -16.21 16.00
CA ARG A 512 -17.67 -16.20 17.42
C ARG A 512 -19.12 -16.64 17.61
N THR A 513 -20.02 -16.17 16.75
CA THR A 513 -21.43 -16.56 16.78
C THR A 513 -21.61 -18.05 16.50
N ARG A 514 -20.92 -18.58 15.47
CA ARG A 514 -21.00 -19.98 15.07
C ARG A 514 -20.43 -20.93 16.13
N LEU A 515 -19.29 -20.59 16.74
CA LEU A 515 -18.57 -21.47 17.65
C LEU A 515 -18.98 -21.30 19.12
N GLY A 516 -19.64 -20.19 19.48
CA GLY A 516 -20.09 -19.93 20.84
C GLY A 516 -18.94 -20.05 21.85
N SER A 517 -19.11 -20.92 22.86
CA SER A 517 -18.08 -21.15 23.89
C SER A 517 -16.80 -21.82 23.38
N ALA A 518 -16.82 -22.40 22.19
CA ALA A 518 -15.61 -22.97 21.57
C ALA A 518 -14.75 -21.91 20.86
N PHE A 519 -15.28 -20.71 20.63
CA PHE A 519 -14.50 -19.63 20.03
C PHE A 519 -13.33 -19.23 20.94
N ASN A 520 -12.14 -19.11 20.34
CA ASN A 520 -10.95 -18.63 21.02
C ASN A 520 -10.28 -17.56 20.16
N MET A 521 -10.11 -16.36 20.72
CA MET A 521 -9.55 -15.20 20.00
C MET A 521 -8.13 -15.48 19.49
N LYS A 522 -7.27 -16.09 20.33
CA LYS A 522 -5.91 -16.44 19.93
C LYS A 522 -5.89 -17.40 18.75
N LYS A 523 -6.67 -18.48 18.82
CA LYS A 523 -6.74 -19.44 17.70
C LYS A 523 -7.26 -18.79 16.42
N PHE A 524 -8.26 -17.90 16.52
CA PHE A 524 -8.77 -17.16 15.36
C PHE A 524 -7.67 -16.33 14.70
N HIS A 525 -6.96 -15.49 15.48
CA HIS A 525 -5.88 -14.67 14.95
C HIS A 525 -4.73 -15.49 14.37
N THR A 526 -4.28 -16.52 15.10
CA THR A 526 -3.20 -17.39 14.65
C THR A 526 -3.56 -18.08 13.33
N TYR A 527 -4.75 -18.66 13.23
CA TYR A 527 -5.19 -19.31 11.98
C TYR A 527 -5.31 -18.31 10.84
N ALA A 528 -5.98 -17.18 11.08
CA ALA A 528 -6.24 -16.17 10.05
C ALA A 528 -4.97 -15.51 9.50
N LEU A 529 -3.93 -15.33 10.32
CA LEU A 529 -2.63 -14.85 9.81
C LEU A 529 -1.86 -15.95 9.08
N LYS A 530 -1.91 -17.20 9.58
CA LYS A 530 -1.19 -18.33 8.96
C LYS A 530 -1.78 -18.79 7.63
N ILE A 531 -3.06 -18.53 7.31
CA ILE A 531 -3.61 -18.77 5.95
C ILE A 531 -3.00 -17.80 4.91
N GLY A 532 -2.35 -16.72 5.36
CA GLY A 532 -1.63 -15.78 4.51
C GLY A 532 -2.55 -14.82 3.73
N PRO A 533 -1.96 -13.91 2.93
CA PRO A 533 -2.71 -12.88 2.23
C PRO A 533 -3.57 -13.46 1.13
N MET A 534 -4.80 -12.95 1.02
CA MET A 534 -5.76 -13.34 -0.02
C MET A 534 -6.78 -12.24 -0.31
N GLY A 535 -7.51 -12.35 -1.43
CA GLY A 535 -8.65 -11.47 -1.69
C GLY A 535 -9.69 -11.55 -0.58
N LEU A 536 -10.41 -10.46 -0.32
CA LEU A 536 -11.40 -10.41 0.78
C LEU A 536 -12.56 -11.42 0.59
N ASP A 537 -13.00 -11.71 -0.64
CA ASP A 537 -14.02 -12.74 -0.89
C ASP A 537 -13.49 -14.16 -0.58
N PRO A 538 -12.32 -14.58 -1.10
CA PRO A 538 -11.63 -15.79 -0.62
C PRO A 538 -11.47 -15.85 0.90
N PHE A 539 -10.99 -14.76 1.52
CA PHE A 539 -10.78 -14.69 2.97
C PHE A 539 -12.05 -14.96 3.75
N ALA A 540 -13.14 -14.27 3.40
CA ALA A 540 -14.44 -14.49 4.03
C ALA A 540 -14.92 -15.94 3.84
N GLY A 541 -14.69 -16.52 2.65
CA GLY A 541 -14.98 -17.92 2.37
C GLY A 541 -14.22 -18.87 3.30
N GLU A 542 -12.90 -18.72 3.42
CA GLU A 542 -12.07 -19.55 4.29
C GLU A 542 -12.50 -19.46 5.76
N MET A 543 -12.66 -18.24 6.27
CA MET A 543 -13.05 -18.01 7.67
C MET A 543 -14.49 -18.46 7.99
N SER A 544 -15.37 -18.55 6.99
CA SER A 544 -16.71 -19.10 7.17
C SER A 544 -16.71 -20.59 7.49
N THR A 545 -15.65 -21.31 7.09
CA THR A 545 -15.51 -22.76 7.30
C THR A 545 -14.61 -23.14 8.47
N TRP A 546 -13.87 -22.19 9.03
CA TRP A 546 -13.03 -22.42 10.20
C TRP A 546 -13.85 -22.94 11.40
N ASP A 547 -13.43 -24.05 11.99
CA ASP A 547 -14.18 -24.79 13.02
C ASP A 547 -13.66 -24.58 14.45
N GLY A 548 -12.65 -23.73 14.62
CA GLY A 548 -12.04 -23.42 15.90
C GLY A 548 -10.67 -24.07 16.13
N ASN A 549 -10.14 -24.84 15.18
CA ASN A 549 -8.80 -25.46 15.28
C ASN A 549 -7.88 -25.14 14.10
#